data_AF-A0A7S3NUY0-F1
#
_entry.id   AF-A0A7S3NUY0-F1
#
_cell.length_a   1.000
_cell.length_b   1.000
_cell.length_c   1.000
_cell.angle_alpha   90.00
_cell.angle_beta   90.00
_cell.angle_gamma   90.00
#
_symmetry.space_group_name_H-M   'P 1'
#
loop_
_entity.id
_entity.type
_entity.pdbx_description
1 polymer ?
#
loop_
_entity_poly.entity_id
_entity_poly.type
_entity_poly.pdbx_seq_one_letter_code
_entity_poly.pdbx_strand_id
1 'polypeptide(L)'
;LLQEPSTNPQAFDIMLLPNLYGSIIGSIVAGLVGGAGIAPGANIGRKYAIFEQGARHSGKDIAKTGQANPTAFILSAVMMLRHLGLPFFAEQIQNSIFK
;
A
#
# COMPACT_ATOMS: atom_id res chain seq x y z
N LEU A 1 -3.01 -26.86 7.12
CA LEU A 1 -3.49 -25.59 7.69
C LEU A 1 -2.67 -24.49 7.04
N LEU A 2 -3.30 -23.54 6.34
CA LEU A 2 -2.62 -22.35 5.83
C LEU A 2 -2.04 -21.61 7.04
N GLN A 3 -0.73 -21.35 7.05
CA GLN A 3 -0.15 -20.50 8.10
C GLN A 3 -0.69 -19.08 7.89
N GLU A 4 -1.30 -18.52 8.93
CA GLU A 4 -1.74 -17.14 8.90
C GLU A 4 -0.51 -16.22 8.84
N PRO A 5 -0.50 -15.18 7.97
CA PRO A 5 0.62 -14.23 7.87
C PRO A 5 1.01 -13.58 9.20
N SER A 6 0.10 -13.56 10.17
CA SER A 6 0.33 -13.06 11.52
C SER A 6 1.37 -13.85 12.33
N THR A 7 1.59 -15.14 12.01
CA THR A 7 2.46 -16.00 12.82
C THR A 7 3.90 -16.03 12.30
N ASN A 8 4.08 -15.95 10.99
CA ASN A 8 5.39 -15.89 10.35
C ASN A 8 5.32 -15.09 9.03
N PRO A 9 5.22 -13.75 9.08
CA PRO A 9 5.05 -12.94 7.87
C PRO A 9 6.27 -13.01 6.94
N GLN A 10 7.46 -13.30 7.47
CA GLN A 10 8.71 -13.39 6.70
C GLN A 10 8.80 -14.64 5.82
N ALA A 11 7.90 -15.62 6.00
CA ALA A 11 7.84 -16.81 5.16
C ALA A 11 7.20 -16.56 3.78
N PHE A 12 6.70 -15.35 3.52
CA PHE A 12 5.94 -15.04 2.31
C PHE A 12 6.63 -13.94 1.49
N ASP A 13 6.91 -14.25 0.22
CA ASP A 13 7.42 -13.27 -0.75
C ASP A 13 6.31 -12.69 -1.62
N ILE A 14 5.50 -13.55 -2.24
CA ILE A 14 4.39 -13.17 -3.13
C ILE A 14 3.16 -14.02 -2.79
N MET A 15 2.02 -13.38 -2.58
CA MET A 15 0.72 -14.05 -2.38
C MET A 15 -0.23 -13.71 -3.53
N LEU A 16 -0.74 -14.74 -4.22
CA LEU A 16 -1.82 -14.60 -5.20
C LEU A 16 -3.13 -15.09 -4.58
N LEU A 17 -4.09 -14.18 -4.44
CA LEU A 17 -5.34 -14.43 -3.72
C LEU A 17 -6.55 -13.96 -4.55
N PRO A 18 -7.73 -14.63 -4.41
CA PRO A 18 -8.99 -14.09 -4.89
C PRO A 18 -9.32 -12.76 -4.19
N ASN A 19 -10.14 -11.91 -4.82
CA ASN A 19 -10.45 -10.55 -4.38
C ASN A 19 -10.73 -10.43 -2.86
N LEU A 20 -11.70 -11.20 -2.34
CA LEU A 20 -12.08 -11.15 -0.93
C LEU A 20 -10.91 -11.47 0.01
N TYR A 21 -10.18 -12.55 -0.28
CA TYR A 21 -9.03 -12.96 0.54
C TYR A 21 -7.89 -11.95 0.44
N GLY A 22 -7.65 -11.37 -0.74
CA GLY A 22 -6.66 -10.31 -0.92
C GLY A 22 -6.97 -9.08 -0.07
N SER A 23 -8.24 -8.68 0.04
CA SER A 23 -8.67 -7.57 0.89
C SER A 23 -8.47 -7.86 2.38
N ILE A 24 -8.84 -9.06 2.83
CA ILE A 24 -8.70 -9.50 4.23
C ILE A 24 -7.23 -9.56 4.62
N ILE A 25 -6.43 -10.33 3.86
CA ILE A 25 -5.00 -10.49 4.12
C ILE A 25 -4.26 -9.15 3.99
N GLY A 26 -4.57 -8.35 2.97
CA GLY A 26 -3.98 -7.03 2.78
C GLY A 26 -4.22 -6.10 3.98
N SER A 27 -5.41 -6.15 4.57
CA SER A 27 -5.73 -5.36 5.77
C SER A 27 -4.96 -5.86 7.01
N ILE A 28 -4.82 -7.18 7.17
CA ILE A 28 -4.04 -7.78 8.27
C ILE A 28 -2.56 -7.39 8.14
N VAL A 29 -1.98 -7.54 6.96
CA VAL A 29 -0.57 -7.20 6.69
C VAL A 29 -0.33 -5.71 6.88
N ALA A 30 -1.24 -4.84 6.40
CA ALA A 30 -1.17 -3.40 6.65
C ALA A 30 -1.14 -3.10 8.16
N GLY A 31 -1.97 -3.77 8.95
CA GLY A 31 -1.95 -3.67 10.42
C GLY A 31 -0.61 -4.08 11.04
N LEU A 32 0.00 -5.18 10.57
CA LEU A 32 1.29 -5.68 11.07
C LEU A 32 2.45 -4.72 10.83
N VAL A 33 2.47 -4.02 9.70
CA VAL A 33 3.61 -3.15 9.33
C VAL A 33 3.52 -1.73 9.90
N GLY A 34 2.38 -1.32 10.49
CA GLY A 34 2.20 0.04 11.04
C GLY A 34 0.90 0.75 10.66
N GLY A 35 -0.05 0.03 10.04
CA GLY A 35 -1.42 0.49 9.80
C GLY A 35 -1.71 0.95 8.37
N ALA A 36 -2.96 1.38 8.17
CA ALA A 36 -3.47 1.79 6.85
C ALA A 36 -2.73 3.00 6.25
N GLY A 37 -2.17 3.88 7.09
CA GLY A 37 -1.53 5.13 6.67
C GLY A 37 -0.16 4.97 5.99
N ILE A 38 0.39 3.75 5.94
CA ILE A 38 1.70 3.47 5.33
C ILE A 38 1.66 2.46 4.19
N ALA A 39 0.55 1.73 4.00
CA ALA A 39 0.44 0.69 2.98
C ALA A 39 0.02 1.30 1.62
N PRO A 40 0.89 1.33 0.60
CA PRO A 40 0.51 1.78 -0.74
C PRO A 40 -0.29 0.70 -1.49
N GLY A 41 -0.92 1.11 -2.58
CA GLY A 41 -1.80 0.25 -3.37
C GLY A 41 -1.83 0.64 -4.85
N ALA A 42 -2.05 -0.37 -5.70
CA ALA A 42 -2.21 -0.19 -7.13
C ALA A 42 -3.20 -1.21 -7.70
N ASN A 43 -4.09 -0.73 -8.56
CA ASN A 43 -4.99 -1.54 -9.37
C ASN A 43 -4.55 -1.40 -10.83
N ILE A 44 -3.95 -2.45 -11.38
CA ILE A 44 -3.38 -2.44 -12.73
C ILE A 44 -4.28 -3.25 -13.65
N GLY A 45 -4.91 -2.58 -14.62
CA GLY A 45 -5.68 -3.19 -15.69
C GLY A 45 -4.92 -3.21 -17.01
N ARG A 46 -5.54 -3.73 -18.07
CA ARG A 46 -4.90 -3.82 -19.41
C ARG A 46 -4.65 -2.47 -20.07
N LYS A 47 -5.53 -1.48 -19.80
CA LYS A 47 -5.51 -0.15 -20.45
C LYS A 47 -5.26 0.99 -19.48
N TYR A 48 -5.56 0.77 -18.20
CA TYR A 48 -5.57 1.81 -17.18
C TYR A 48 -4.95 1.26 -15.90
N ALA A 49 -4.29 2.13 -15.15
CA ALA A 49 -3.78 1.84 -13.82
C ALA A 49 -4.26 2.93 -12.86
N ILE A 50 -4.67 2.53 -11.67
CA ILE A 50 -5.11 3.42 -10.59
C ILE A 50 -4.22 3.16 -9.38
N PHE A 51 -3.65 4.22 -8.83
CA PHE A 51 -2.80 4.17 -7.64
C PHE A 51 -3.55 4.83 -6.48
N GLU A 52 -3.74 4.08 -5.40
CA GLU A 52 -4.54 4.49 -4.25
C GLU A 52 -3.93 3.94 -2.95
N GLN A 53 -4.48 4.30 -1.80
CA GLN A 53 -4.03 3.70 -0.53
C GLN A 53 -4.40 2.20 -0.53
N GLY A 54 -3.46 1.34 -0.12
CA GLY A 54 -3.64 -0.11 -0.16
C GLY A 54 -4.75 -0.59 0.79
N ALA A 55 -4.86 0.06 1.94
CA ALA A 55 -6.00 -0.09 2.82
C ALA A 55 -7.09 0.92 2.44
N ARG A 56 -8.29 0.41 2.12
CA ARG A 56 -9.47 1.23 1.79
C ARG A 56 -10.07 1.86 3.04
N HIS A 57 -9.36 2.81 3.63
CA HIS A 57 -9.83 3.55 4.79
C HIS A 57 -10.15 5.00 4.40
N SER A 58 -11.38 5.44 4.65
CA SER A 58 -11.84 6.77 4.21
C SER A 58 -11.39 7.92 5.12
N GLY A 59 -10.92 7.64 6.34
CA GLY A 59 -10.40 8.65 7.27
C GLY A 59 -11.38 9.77 7.62
N LYS A 60 -12.70 9.52 7.54
CA LYS A 60 -13.74 10.54 7.75
C LYS A 60 -13.75 11.10 9.17
N ASP A 61 -13.35 10.28 10.14
CA ASP A 61 -13.17 10.60 11.55
C ASP A 61 -12.02 11.58 11.82
N ILE A 62 -10.94 11.50 11.03
CA ILE A 62 -9.77 12.39 11.14
C ILE A 62 -9.73 13.49 10.07
N ALA A 63 -10.75 13.57 9.22
CA ALA A 63 -10.80 14.54 8.14
C ALA A 63 -10.73 15.98 8.68
N LYS A 64 -9.96 16.84 8.00
CA LYS A 64 -9.74 18.25 8.35
C LYS A 64 -9.05 18.50 9.70
N THR A 65 -8.57 17.45 10.38
CA THR A 65 -7.82 17.61 11.64
C THR A 65 -6.32 17.81 11.42
N GLY A 66 -5.82 17.58 10.19
CA GLY A 66 -4.39 17.63 9.88
C GLY A 66 -3.57 16.44 10.40
N GLN A 67 -4.22 15.43 10.99
CA GLN A 67 -3.56 14.27 11.60
C GLN A 67 -3.37 13.08 10.65
N ALA A 68 -3.87 13.16 9.41
CA ALA A 68 -3.77 12.06 8.46
C ALA A 68 -2.32 11.82 8.04
N ASN A 69 -1.86 10.56 8.11
CA ASN A 69 -0.55 10.17 7.61
C ASN A 69 -0.59 10.11 6.07
N PRO A 70 0.16 10.96 5.34
CA PRO A 70 0.14 10.98 3.88
C PRO A 70 1.03 9.89 3.25
N THR A 71 1.81 9.14 4.04
CA THR A 71 2.86 8.23 3.55
C THR A 71 2.35 7.21 2.55
N ALA A 72 1.26 6.50 2.85
CA ALA A 72 0.65 5.53 1.92
C ALA A 72 0.31 6.16 0.56
N PHE A 73 -0.24 7.37 0.57
CA PHE A 73 -0.63 8.07 -0.65
C PHE A 73 0.58 8.48 -1.48
N ILE A 74 1.63 9.01 -0.84
CA ILE A 74 2.87 9.40 -1.53
C ILE A 74 3.58 8.16 -2.08
N LEU A 75 3.63 7.05 -1.33
CA LEU A 75 4.19 5.79 -1.81
C LEU A 75 3.40 5.22 -2.99
N SER A 76 2.07 5.37 -3.03
CA SER A 76 1.28 5.01 -4.22
C SER A 76 1.62 5.91 -5.42
N ALA A 77 1.91 7.20 -5.21
CA ALA A 77 2.43 8.07 -6.27
C ALA A 77 3.84 7.65 -6.74
N VAL A 78 4.70 7.15 -5.85
CA VAL A 78 5.99 6.53 -6.21
C VAL A 78 5.77 5.30 -7.12
N MET A 79 4.80 4.44 -6.79
CA MET A 79 4.43 3.31 -7.65
C MET A 79 3.94 3.77 -9.03
N MET A 80 3.16 4.86 -9.07
CA MET A 80 2.70 5.48 -10.32
C MET A 80 3.86 5.97 -11.18
N LEU A 81 4.82 6.70 -10.58
CA LEU A 81 5.99 7.20 -11.31
C LEU A 81 6.82 6.05 -11.90
N ARG A 82 6.99 4.95 -11.16
CA ARG A 82 7.63 3.73 -11.68
C ARG A 82 6.84 3.15 -12.86
N HIS A 83 5.51 3.10 -12.76
CA HIS A 83 4.65 2.61 -13.83
C HIS A 83 4.70 3.48 -15.10
N LEU A 84 4.91 4.79 -14.96
CA LEU A 84 5.07 5.74 -16.07
C LEU A 84 6.48 5.74 -16.69
N GLY A 85 7.40 4.90 -16.21
CA GLY A 85 8.78 4.87 -16.70
C GLY A 85 9.66 6.00 -16.17
N LEU A 86 9.33 6.56 -15.00
CA LEU A 86 10.02 7.68 -14.35
C LEU A 86 10.72 7.26 -13.04
N PRO A 87 11.65 6.28 -13.05
CA PRO A 87 12.22 5.71 -11.84
C PRO A 87 13.09 6.69 -11.04
N PHE A 88 13.78 7.61 -11.71
CA PHE A 88 14.62 8.62 -11.05
C PHE A 88 13.83 9.49 -10.07
N PHE A 89 12.68 10.02 -10.51
CA PHE A 89 11.81 10.83 -9.65
C PHE A 89 11.17 10.00 -8.53
N ALA A 90 10.78 8.76 -8.85
CA ALA A 90 10.24 7.84 -7.86
C ALA A 90 11.24 7.59 -6.72
N GLU A 91 12.52 7.38 -7.05
CA GLU A 91 13.58 7.12 -6.08
C GLU A 91 13.89 8.34 -5.20
N GLN A 92 13.94 9.55 -5.79
CA GLN A 92 14.15 10.78 -5.01
C GLN A 92 13.06 10.98 -3.95
N ILE A 93 11.80 10.79 -4.34
CA ILE A 93 10.67 10.90 -3.42
C ILE A 93 10.71 9.79 -2.37
N GLN A 94 10.90 8.54 -2.79
CA GLN A 94 10.96 7.39 -1.90
C GLN A 94 12.06 7.54 -0.85
N ASN A 95 13.27 7.93 -1.26
CA ASN A 95 14.40 8.12 -0.34
C ASN A 95 14.14 9.26 0.65
N SER A 96 13.39 10.29 0.26
CA SER A 96 13.02 11.39 1.16
C SER A 96 12.01 10.97 2.23
N ILE A 97 11.19 9.95 1.97
CA ILE A 97 10.21 9.41 2.93
C ILE A 97 10.89 8.53 3.98
N PHE A 98 11.92 7.78 3.59
CA PHE A 98 12.61 6.82 4.46
C PHE A 98 13.81 7.39 5.22
N LYS A 99 14.11 8.68 5.03
CA LYS A 99 15.23 9.38 5.66
C LYS A 99 14.80 10.07 6.94
#